data_AF-A0A958ZPZ6-F1
#
_entry.id   AF-A0A958ZPZ6-F1
#
_cell.length_a   1.000
_cell.length_b   1.000
_cell.length_c   1.000
_cell.angle_alpha   90.00
_cell.angle_beta   90.00
_cell.angle_gamma   90.00
#
_symmetry.space_group_name_H-M   'P 1'
#
loop_
_entity.id
_entity.type
_entity.pdbx_description
1 polymer ?
#
loop_
_entity_poly.entity_id
_entity_poly.type
_entity_poly.pdbx_seq_one_letter_code
_entity_poly.pdbx_strand_id
1 'polypeptide(L)'
;MESASKAQILSRLQSDILRFQGFKPADHLDHSAWLGAINQSFPNATFPTGAVHEFIAPGMEEMAATSGFVSAVASHLMKSHGVAMWISQRQWMFPPSFKSFGLDPDRILFVKTSKEKESLWVMEEALKCGALTVVVSELCDLTFTASRRLQLAVEQSRVTGFVLRHRYKKLSTNACVSRWQVSSLPTDSIDDLPGIGFPKWKVELLRIRNGYPNTWNVQWNNGEFNISSRQTEPISIETEAQIKFG
;
A
#
# COMPACT_ATOMS: atom_id res chain seq x y z
N MET A 1 -12.80 32.77 19.93
CA MET A 1 -12.02 31.91 20.85
C MET A 1 -12.62 30.50 21.02
N GLU A 2 -13.91 30.28 20.80
CA GLU A 2 -14.61 29.01 21.08
C GLU A 2 -14.47 27.92 20.00
N SER A 3 -14.23 28.29 18.73
CA SER A 3 -14.10 27.31 17.62
C SER A 3 -12.80 26.51 17.65
N ALA A 4 -11.70 27.12 18.12
CA ALA A 4 -10.41 26.45 18.26
C ALA A 4 -10.45 25.31 19.29
N SER A 5 -11.22 25.49 20.38
CA SER A 5 -11.43 24.48 21.43
C SER A 5 -12.23 23.27 20.92
N LYS A 6 -13.31 23.49 20.16
CA LYS A 6 -14.09 22.39 19.57
C LYS A 6 -13.28 21.58 18.55
N ALA A 7 -12.47 22.24 17.71
CA ALA A 7 -11.60 21.57 16.75
C ALA A 7 -10.55 20.67 17.44
N GLN A 8 -9.98 21.14 18.56
CA GLN A 8 -9.04 20.36 19.38
C GLN A 8 -9.73 19.15 20.04
N ILE A 9 -10.95 19.32 20.55
CA ILE A 9 -11.74 18.23 21.14
C ILE A 9 -12.11 17.19 20.08
N LEU A 10 -12.54 17.62 18.89
CA LEU A 10 -12.85 16.72 17.76
C LEU A 10 -11.62 15.93 17.31
N SER A 11 -10.48 16.60 17.13
CA SER A 11 -9.22 15.95 16.75
C SER A 11 -8.78 14.91 17.80
N ARG A 12 -8.90 15.25 19.09
CA ARG A 12 -8.61 14.31 20.18
C ARG A 12 -9.53 13.09 20.16
N LEU A 13 -10.85 13.30 20.03
CA LEU A 13 -11.82 12.21 19.98
C LEU A 13 -11.63 11.32 18.74
N GLN A 14 -11.29 11.90 17.59
CA GLN A 14 -10.94 11.14 16.38
C GLN A 14 -9.69 10.29 16.61
N SER A 15 -8.64 10.85 17.23
CA SER A 15 -7.44 10.12 17.62
C SER A 15 -7.76 8.96 18.58
N ASP A 16 -8.64 9.17 19.56
CA ASP A 16 -9.02 8.13 20.52
C ASP A 16 -9.82 7.00 19.86
N ILE A 17 -10.75 7.32 18.94
CA ILE A 17 -11.48 6.32 18.15
C ILE A 17 -10.50 5.49 17.29
N LEU A 18 -9.51 6.13 16.68
CA LEU A 18 -8.49 5.44 15.88
C LEU A 18 -7.71 4.44 16.74
N ARG A 19 -7.29 4.86 17.95
CA ARG A 19 -6.61 3.98 18.91
C ARG A 19 -7.44 2.77 19.28
N PHE A 20 -8.73 2.94 19.54
CA PHE A 20 -9.64 1.83 19.84
C PHE A 20 -9.89 0.90 18.65
N GLN A 21 -9.72 1.40 17.42
CA GLN A 21 -9.83 0.61 16.19
C GLN A 21 -8.51 -0.09 15.81
N GLY A 22 -7.49 -0.06 16.67
CA GLY A 22 -6.19 -0.71 16.47
C GLY A 22 -5.13 0.18 15.83
N PHE A 23 -5.48 1.41 15.41
CA PHE A 23 -4.56 2.39 14.85
C PHE A 23 -3.88 3.17 15.97
N LYS A 24 -2.71 2.71 16.43
CA LYS A 24 -1.85 3.54 17.28
C LYS A 24 -0.98 4.42 16.39
N PRO A 25 -0.82 5.73 16.69
CA PRO A 25 0.23 6.52 16.08
C PRO A 25 1.57 5.83 16.36
N ALA A 26 2.46 5.78 15.37
CA ALA A 26 3.80 5.23 15.54
C ALA A 26 4.48 5.97 16.72
N ASP A 27 5.11 5.22 17.63
CA ASP A 27 5.91 5.81 18.69
C ASP A 27 6.96 6.75 18.07
N HIS A 28 7.09 7.94 18.66
CA HIS A 28 7.96 9.05 18.29
C HIS A 28 9.23 8.68 17.52
N LEU A 29 9.15 8.68 16.19
CA LEU A 29 10.27 8.69 15.26
C LEU A 29 9.73 9.36 13.98
N ASP A 30 10.54 10.18 13.31
CA ASP A 30 10.28 10.98 12.08
C ASP A 30 9.74 10.17 10.88
N HIS A 31 8.56 9.55 11.01
CA HIS A 31 8.02 8.57 10.07
C HIS A 31 6.96 9.15 9.13
N SER A 32 6.61 10.43 9.27
CA SER A 32 5.41 11.01 8.66
C SER A 32 5.65 11.76 7.33
N ALA A 33 6.87 11.77 6.78
CA ALA A 33 7.17 12.57 5.58
C ALA A 33 7.54 11.78 4.32
N TRP A 34 7.97 10.52 4.42
CA TRP A 34 8.54 9.78 3.27
C TRP A 34 7.52 9.46 2.16
N LEU A 35 6.21 9.42 2.48
CA LEU A 35 5.12 9.32 1.51
C LEU A 35 4.50 10.69 1.17
N GLY A 36 5.15 11.80 1.51
CA GLY A 36 4.76 13.16 1.09
C GLY A 36 3.25 13.43 1.14
N ALA A 37 2.68 13.85 0.01
CA ALA A 37 1.26 14.18 -0.10
C ALA A 37 0.31 12.96 0.07
N ILE A 38 0.79 11.72 -0.10
CA ILE A 38 -0.03 10.51 0.11
C ILE A 38 -0.42 10.40 1.58
N ASN A 39 0.46 10.83 2.49
CA ASN A 39 0.20 10.73 3.92
C ASN A 39 -1.11 11.43 4.34
N GLN A 40 -1.49 12.51 3.67
CA GLN A 40 -2.71 13.26 3.99
C GLN A 40 -3.99 12.41 3.86
N SER A 41 -4.00 11.39 3.01
CA SER A 41 -5.12 10.47 2.84
C SER A 41 -5.27 9.44 3.96
N PHE A 42 -4.28 9.33 4.85
CA PHE A 42 -4.29 8.37 5.94
C PHE A 42 -4.84 8.95 7.25
N PRO A 43 -5.40 8.10 8.13
CA PRO A 43 -5.69 8.51 9.50
C PRO A 43 -4.42 9.05 10.17
N ASN A 44 -4.54 10.20 10.85
CA ASN A 44 -3.41 10.91 11.49
C ASN A 44 -2.25 11.26 10.54
N ALA A 45 -2.52 11.40 9.25
CA ALA A 45 -1.53 11.71 8.23
C ALA A 45 -0.29 10.77 8.23
N THR A 46 -0.49 9.49 8.56
CA THR A 46 0.61 8.52 8.70
C THR A 46 0.24 7.18 8.09
N PHE A 47 1.16 6.58 7.33
CA PHE A 47 0.95 5.24 6.76
C PHE A 47 0.63 4.22 7.86
N PRO A 48 -0.52 3.50 7.78
CA PRO A 48 -0.85 2.51 8.78
C PRO A 48 0.14 1.34 8.73
N THR A 49 0.87 1.09 9.81
CA THR A 49 1.75 -0.08 9.97
C THR A 49 1.13 -1.09 10.93
N GLY A 50 1.63 -2.33 10.94
CA GLY A 50 1.00 -3.41 11.72
C GLY A 50 -0.41 -3.71 11.23
N ALA A 51 -0.60 -3.60 9.92
CA ALA A 51 -1.87 -3.73 9.22
C ALA A 51 -1.66 -4.50 7.91
N VAL A 52 -2.74 -5.08 7.38
CA VAL A 52 -2.74 -5.69 6.05
C VAL A 52 -3.30 -4.73 5.01
N HIS A 53 -2.56 -4.51 3.93
CA HIS A 53 -2.95 -3.72 2.77
C HIS A 53 -3.04 -4.63 1.54
N GLU A 54 -4.04 -4.42 0.71
CA GLU A 54 -4.15 -5.12 -0.58
C GLU A 54 -3.80 -4.20 -1.74
N PHE A 55 -3.14 -4.75 -2.75
CA PHE A 55 -2.84 -4.10 -4.01
C PHE A 55 -3.50 -4.91 -5.12
N ILE A 56 -4.24 -4.25 -6.00
CA ILE A 56 -4.92 -4.89 -7.12
C ILE A 56 -4.09 -4.69 -8.39
N ALA A 57 -3.69 -5.79 -9.01
CA ALA A 57 -2.87 -5.83 -10.22
C ALA A 57 -3.56 -6.73 -11.27
N PRO A 58 -4.39 -6.17 -12.17
CA PRO A 58 -5.16 -6.96 -13.14
C PRO A 58 -4.26 -7.69 -14.15
N GLY A 59 -3.15 -7.09 -14.56
CA GLY A 59 -2.18 -7.64 -15.50
C GLY A 59 -0.76 -7.79 -14.93
N MET A 60 0.14 -8.29 -15.78
CA MET A 60 1.56 -8.45 -15.43
C MET A 60 2.29 -7.10 -15.34
N GLU A 61 1.87 -6.10 -16.13
CA GLU A 61 2.43 -4.75 -16.07
C GLU A 61 2.14 -4.10 -14.72
N GLU A 62 0.88 -4.14 -14.27
CA GLU A 62 0.50 -3.62 -12.96
C GLU A 62 1.13 -4.43 -11.83
N MET A 63 1.34 -5.74 -12.01
CA MET A 63 2.07 -6.54 -11.02
C MET A 63 3.52 -6.10 -10.89
N ALA A 64 4.20 -5.81 -12.00
CA ALA A 64 5.56 -5.29 -11.98
C ALA A 64 5.63 -3.89 -11.34
N ALA A 65 4.72 -2.99 -11.72
CA ALA A 65 4.61 -1.66 -11.14
C ALA A 65 4.32 -1.71 -9.63
N THR A 66 3.36 -2.53 -9.23
CA THR A 66 3.00 -2.79 -7.83
C THR A 66 4.17 -3.35 -7.05
N SER A 67 4.88 -4.34 -7.59
CA SER A 67 6.03 -4.95 -6.93
C SER A 67 7.15 -3.94 -6.68
N GLY A 68 7.43 -3.06 -7.66
CA GLY A 68 8.39 -1.98 -7.51
C GLY A 68 7.98 -0.97 -6.43
N PHE A 69 6.74 -0.49 -6.49
CA PHE A 69 6.21 0.43 -5.47
C PHE A 69 6.20 -0.17 -4.07
N VAL A 70 5.76 -1.43 -3.92
CA VAL A 70 5.75 -2.15 -2.63
C VAL A 70 7.17 -2.39 -2.11
N SER A 71 8.14 -2.63 -2.99
CA SER A 71 9.56 -2.74 -2.62
C SER A 71 10.10 -1.42 -2.06
N ALA A 72 9.74 -0.30 -2.70
CA ALA A 72 10.12 1.04 -2.26
C ALA A 72 9.45 1.44 -0.93
N VAL A 73 8.21 1.00 -0.70
CA VAL A 73 7.53 1.15 0.60
C VAL A 73 8.20 0.27 1.65
N ALA A 74 8.49 -0.99 1.32
CA ALA A 74 9.12 -1.93 2.24
C ALA A 74 10.53 -1.47 2.67
N SER A 75 11.33 -0.90 1.76
CA SER A 75 12.65 -0.37 2.09
C SER A 75 12.57 0.72 3.17
N HIS A 76 11.62 1.64 3.05
CA HIS A 76 11.35 2.66 4.07
C HIS A 76 10.90 2.08 5.41
N LEU A 77 10.02 1.08 5.39
CA LEU A 77 9.54 0.42 6.62
C LEU A 77 10.65 -0.36 7.32
N MET A 78 11.53 -1.02 6.56
CA MET A 78 12.59 -1.86 7.10
C MET A 78 13.80 -1.09 7.62
N LYS A 79 14.02 0.16 7.19
CA LYS A 79 15.22 0.95 7.55
C LYS A 79 16.50 0.10 7.39
N SER A 80 17.43 0.18 8.34
CA SER A 80 18.68 -0.58 8.37
C SER A 80 18.59 -2.01 8.93
N HIS A 81 17.53 -2.38 9.67
CA HIS A 81 17.51 -3.64 10.45
C HIS A 81 16.30 -4.56 10.24
N GLY A 82 15.22 -4.11 9.61
CA GLY A 82 14.08 -4.94 9.30
C GLY A 82 14.37 -6.09 8.33
N VAL A 83 13.51 -7.11 8.35
CA VAL A 83 13.55 -8.26 7.43
C VAL A 83 12.19 -8.37 6.73
N ALA A 84 12.22 -8.62 5.42
CA ALA A 84 11.02 -8.90 4.65
C ALA A 84 10.91 -10.39 4.34
N MET A 85 9.69 -10.86 4.14
CA MET A 85 9.41 -12.13 3.50
C MET A 85 8.58 -11.90 2.24
N TRP A 86 9.00 -12.51 1.13
CA TRP A 86 8.25 -12.47 -0.14
C TRP A 86 7.77 -13.87 -0.50
N ILE A 87 6.45 -14.04 -0.55
CA ILE A 87 5.78 -15.32 -0.77
C ILE A 87 5.16 -15.32 -2.15
N SER A 88 5.57 -16.24 -3.02
CA SER A 88 5.03 -16.37 -4.36
C SER A 88 4.90 -17.82 -4.81
N GLN A 89 3.93 -18.08 -5.70
CA GLN A 89 3.79 -19.40 -6.34
C GLN A 89 4.75 -19.59 -7.51
N ARG A 90 5.21 -18.48 -8.10
CA ARG A 90 6.13 -18.44 -9.24
C ARG A 90 7.24 -17.44 -8.95
N GLN A 91 8.48 -17.79 -9.30
CA GLN A 91 9.63 -16.90 -9.15
C GLN A 91 9.71 -15.97 -10.37
N TRP A 92 8.79 -15.02 -10.47
CA TRP A 92 8.86 -13.96 -11.49
C TRP A 92 9.78 -12.81 -11.08
N MET A 93 10.17 -12.77 -9.81
CA MET A 93 11.01 -11.74 -9.23
C MET A 93 12.49 -12.04 -9.46
N PHE A 94 13.21 -11.05 -9.99
CA PHE A 94 14.66 -11.08 -10.09
C PHE A 94 15.24 -10.37 -8.86
N PRO A 95 15.80 -11.08 -7.85
CA PRO A 95 16.20 -10.46 -6.59
C PRO A 95 17.11 -9.22 -6.71
N PRO A 96 18.06 -9.12 -7.65
CA PRO A 96 18.85 -7.90 -7.78
C PRO A 96 18.05 -6.64 -8.14
N SER A 97 16.85 -6.74 -8.71
CA SER A 97 16.04 -5.57 -9.08
C SER A 97 15.52 -4.78 -7.87
N PHE A 98 15.42 -5.40 -6.69
CA PHE A 98 14.97 -4.75 -5.46
C PHE A 98 15.92 -3.65 -4.99
N LYS A 99 17.21 -3.75 -5.33
CA LYS A 99 18.20 -2.69 -5.01
C LYS A 99 17.83 -1.36 -5.66
N SER A 100 17.23 -1.38 -6.85
CA SER A 100 16.72 -0.18 -7.52
C SER A 100 15.61 0.53 -6.73
N PHE A 101 14.95 -0.17 -5.81
CA PHE A 101 13.91 0.34 -4.90
C PHE A 101 14.41 0.51 -3.46
N GLY A 102 15.72 0.51 -3.25
CA GLY A 102 16.36 0.69 -1.94
C GLY A 102 16.22 -0.53 -1.01
N LEU A 103 15.77 -1.67 -1.53
CA LEU A 103 15.58 -2.89 -0.74
C LEU A 103 16.73 -3.88 -1.01
N ASP A 104 17.48 -4.22 0.03
CA ASP A 104 18.61 -5.14 -0.07
C ASP A 104 18.10 -6.60 -0.13
N PRO A 105 18.39 -7.37 -1.19
CA PRO A 105 17.90 -8.75 -1.34
C PRO A 105 18.33 -9.69 -0.22
N ASP A 106 19.47 -9.43 0.42
CA ASP A 106 19.99 -10.24 1.53
C ASP A 106 19.10 -10.15 2.79
N ARG A 107 18.19 -9.18 2.82
CA ARG A 107 17.21 -8.95 3.89
C ARG A 107 15.81 -9.42 3.52
N ILE A 108 15.68 -10.18 2.44
CA ILE A 108 14.42 -10.73 1.96
C ILE A 108 14.46 -12.27 2.01
N LEU A 109 13.56 -12.87 2.78
CA LEU A 109 13.30 -14.29 2.73
C LEU A 109 12.34 -14.60 1.57
N PHE A 110 12.84 -15.20 0.51
CA PHE A 110 12.01 -15.63 -0.62
C PHE A 110 11.42 -17.01 -0.36
N VAL A 111 10.10 -17.09 -0.26
CA VAL A 111 9.37 -18.34 -0.04
C VAL A 111 8.57 -18.69 -1.28
N LYS A 112 8.91 -19.82 -1.89
CA LYS A 112 8.15 -20.39 -3.01
C LYS A 112 7.15 -21.41 -2.47
N THR A 113 5.88 -21.24 -2.82
CA THR A 113 4.81 -22.19 -2.48
C THR A 113 4.29 -22.89 -3.74
N SER A 114 3.65 -24.04 -3.56
CA SER A 114 3.10 -24.81 -4.68
C SER A 114 1.62 -24.51 -4.93
N LYS A 115 0.89 -24.02 -3.92
CA LYS A 115 -0.54 -23.76 -3.98
C LYS A 115 -0.89 -22.44 -3.29
N GLU A 116 -1.95 -21.79 -3.75
CA GLU A 116 -2.43 -20.54 -3.16
C GLU A 116 -2.82 -20.67 -1.68
N LYS A 117 -3.46 -21.78 -1.30
CA LYS A 117 -3.79 -22.06 0.10
C LYS A 117 -2.55 -22.12 1.00
N GLU A 118 -1.44 -22.59 0.46
CA GLU A 118 -0.15 -22.63 1.14
C GLU A 118 0.42 -21.22 1.27
N SER A 119 0.40 -20.40 0.20
CA SER A 119 0.81 -18.98 0.28
C SER A 119 0.06 -18.24 1.38
N LEU A 120 -1.26 -18.39 1.43
CA LEU A 120 -2.09 -17.74 2.45
C LEU A 120 -1.74 -18.23 3.87
N TRP A 121 -1.51 -19.53 4.04
CA TRP A 121 -1.11 -20.10 5.33
C TRP A 121 0.28 -19.61 5.77
N VAL A 122 1.27 -19.64 4.89
CA VAL A 122 2.63 -19.11 5.15
C VAL A 122 2.55 -17.63 5.51
N MET A 123 1.75 -16.84 4.77
CA MET A 123 1.55 -15.43 5.08
C MET A 123 0.98 -15.24 6.49
N GLU A 124 -0.04 -16.01 6.87
CA GLU A 124 -0.64 -15.91 8.21
C GLU A 124 0.37 -16.23 9.32
N GLU A 125 1.21 -17.26 9.17
CA GLU A 125 2.24 -17.59 10.16
C GLU A 125 3.37 -16.56 10.19
N ALA A 126 3.80 -16.06 9.01
CA ALA A 126 4.79 -15.00 8.91
C ALA A 126 4.31 -13.70 9.58
N LEU A 127 3.03 -13.34 9.41
CA LEU A 127 2.44 -12.18 10.07
C LEU A 127 2.38 -12.31 11.59
N LYS A 128 2.49 -13.51 12.18
CA LYS A 128 2.60 -13.69 13.65
C LYS A 128 4.04 -13.53 14.15
N CYS A 129 5.02 -13.57 13.26
CA CYS A 129 6.43 -13.52 13.61
C CYS A 129 6.92 -12.07 13.76
N GLY A 130 7.02 -11.58 15.00
CA GLY A 130 7.51 -10.22 15.30
C GLY A 130 8.97 -9.94 14.93
N ALA A 131 9.72 -10.93 14.43
CA ALA A 131 11.06 -10.72 13.88
C ALA A 131 11.03 -10.17 12.44
N LEU A 132 9.90 -10.28 11.74
CA LEU A 132 9.70 -9.70 10.41
C LEU A 132 9.19 -8.27 10.53
N THR A 133 9.47 -7.44 9.52
CA THR A 133 8.91 -6.09 9.41
C THR A 133 7.80 -6.04 8.38
N VAL A 134 8.01 -6.74 7.26
CA VAL A 134 7.10 -6.75 6.11
C VAL A 134 6.92 -8.18 5.60
N VAL A 135 5.67 -8.56 5.29
CA VAL A 135 5.35 -9.81 4.59
C VAL A 135 4.58 -9.47 3.34
N VAL A 136 5.08 -9.90 2.18
CA VAL A 136 4.42 -9.74 0.89
C VAL A 136 3.97 -11.10 0.40
N SER A 137 2.72 -11.22 -0.06
CA SER A 137 2.22 -12.43 -0.70
C SER A 137 1.44 -12.13 -1.97
N GLU A 138 1.74 -12.87 -3.03
CA GLU A 138 0.96 -12.87 -4.27
C GLU A 138 -0.20 -13.86 -4.16
N LEU A 139 -1.44 -13.37 -4.27
CA LEU A 139 -2.67 -14.17 -4.19
C LEU A 139 -3.58 -13.86 -5.38
N CYS A 140 -4.40 -14.82 -5.78
CA CYS A 140 -5.47 -14.62 -6.76
C CYS A 140 -6.77 -14.16 -6.08
N ASP A 141 -7.14 -14.83 -5.00
CA ASP A 141 -8.34 -14.54 -4.24
C ASP A 141 -8.05 -14.29 -2.76
N LEU A 142 -8.84 -13.40 -2.16
CA LEU A 142 -8.77 -13.08 -0.75
C LEU A 142 -10.18 -12.87 -0.21
N THR A 143 -10.68 -13.88 0.50
CA THR A 143 -12.01 -13.83 1.10
C THR A 143 -12.03 -12.90 2.32
N PHE A 144 -13.23 -12.46 2.72
CA PHE A 144 -13.40 -11.67 3.94
C PHE A 144 -12.88 -12.40 5.19
N THR A 145 -13.17 -13.70 5.32
CA THR A 145 -12.69 -14.52 6.44
C THR A 145 -11.15 -14.65 6.45
N ALA A 146 -10.53 -14.89 5.29
CA ALA A 146 -9.08 -14.97 5.17
C ALA A 146 -8.42 -13.65 5.55
N SER A 147 -8.85 -12.54 4.95
CA SER A 147 -8.32 -11.21 5.27
C SER A 147 -8.51 -10.82 6.74
N ARG A 148 -9.63 -11.18 7.37
CA ARG A 148 -9.84 -10.93 8.81
C ARG A 148 -8.85 -11.70 9.66
N ARG A 149 -8.54 -12.96 9.32
CA ARG A 149 -7.52 -13.75 10.01
C ARG A 149 -6.13 -13.11 9.87
N LEU A 150 -5.78 -12.63 8.68
CA LEU A 150 -4.51 -11.93 8.48
C LEU A 150 -4.45 -10.64 9.32
N GLN A 151 -5.55 -9.88 9.43
CA GLN A 151 -5.58 -8.69 10.30
C GLN A 151 -5.42 -9.05 11.78
N LEU A 152 -6.05 -10.12 12.26
CA LEU A 152 -5.87 -10.57 13.64
C LEU A 152 -4.43 -11.03 13.91
N ALA A 153 -3.75 -11.62 12.91
CA ALA A 153 -2.35 -12.04 13.04
C ALA A 153 -1.40 -10.86 13.27
N VAL A 154 -1.66 -9.71 12.64
CA VAL A 154 -0.81 -8.51 12.78
C VAL A 154 -1.04 -7.72 14.07
N GLU A 155 -2.17 -7.91 14.77
CA GLU A 155 -2.50 -7.17 15.99
C GLU A 155 -1.45 -7.33 17.10
N GLN A 156 -0.87 -8.53 17.22
CA GLN A 156 0.14 -8.84 18.23
C GLN A 156 1.57 -8.54 17.76
N SER A 157 1.90 -8.91 16.53
CA SER A 157 3.26 -8.85 16.01
C SER A 157 3.67 -7.47 15.48
N ARG A 158 2.69 -6.62 15.12
CA ARG A 158 2.89 -5.34 14.40
C ARG A 158 3.57 -5.46 13.03
N VAL A 159 3.67 -6.67 12.47
CA VAL A 159 4.18 -6.90 11.11
C VAL A 159 3.24 -6.27 10.09
N THR A 160 3.79 -5.60 9.07
CA THR A 160 2.97 -5.03 7.99
C THR A 160 2.81 -6.03 6.85
N GLY A 161 1.57 -6.29 6.44
CA GLY A 161 1.25 -7.26 5.38
C GLY A 161 0.87 -6.58 4.07
N PHE A 162 1.45 -7.03 2.96
CA PHE A 162 1.09 -6.62 1.60
C PHE A 162 0.56 -7.82 0.81
N VAL A 163 -0.72 -7.77 0.42
CA VAL A 163 -1.32 -8.78 -0.46
C VAL A 163 -1.36 -8.24 -1.88
N LEU A 164 -0.60 -8.84 -2.80
CA LEU A 164 -0.63 -8.49 -4.22
C LEU A 164 -1.64 -9.39 -4.92
N ARG A 165 -2.81 -8.82 -5.25
CA ARG A 165 -3.91 -9.53 -5.90
C ARG A 165 -3.77 -9.48 -7.41
N HIS A 166 -3.66 -10.65 -8.04
CA HIS A 166 -3.61 -10.78 -9.50
C HIS A 166 -4.64 -11.78 -10.02
N ARG A 167 -5.00 -11.71 -11.31
CA ARG A 167 -5.87 -12.72 -11.95
C ARG A 167 -7.17 -13.02 -11.17
N TYR A 168 -7.68 -12.04 -10.43
CA TYR A 168 -8.88 -12.20 -9.61
C TYR A 168 -10.11 -12.23 -10.51
N LYS A 169 -11.08 -13.10 -10.20
CA LYS A 169 -12.35 -13.17 -10.95
C LYS A 169 -13.29 -12.03 -10.58
N LYS A 170 -13.29 -11.62 -9.31
CA LYS A 170 -14.13 -10.54 -8.77
C LYS A 170 -13.45 -9.88 -7.59
N LEU A 171 -13.55 -8.56 -7.50
CA LEU A 171 -13.16 -7.83 -6.30
C LEU A 171 -14.27 -7.95 -5.26
N SER A 172 -13.98 -8.67 -4.19
CA SER A 172 -14.84 -8.82 -3.02
C SER A 172 -14.48 -7.82 -1.92
N THR A 173 -15.42 -7.55 -1.03
CA THR A 173 -15.16 -6.86 0.24
C THR A 173 -14.27 -7.74 1.12
N ASN A 174 -13.27 -7.14 1.77
CA ASN A 174 -12.37 -7.83 2.67
C ASN A 174 -11.96 -6.92 3.85
N ALA A 175 -11.21 -7.46 4.78
CA ALA A 175 -10.81 -6.78 6.01
C ALA A 175 -9.49 -6.00 5.89
N CYS A 176 -8.86 -5.90 4.71
CA CYS A 176 -7.62 -5.12 4.53
C CYS A 176 -7.86 -3.65 4.93
N VAL A 177 -6.88 -3.01 5.57
CA VAL A 177 -6.98 -1.61 6.03
C VAL A 177 -7.10 -0.67 4.85
N SER A 178 -6.36 -0.94 3.77
CA SER A 178 -6.49 -0.20 2.53
C SER A 178 -6.40 -1.09 1.30
N ARG A 179 -6.95 -0.57 0.19
CA ARG A 179 -6.87 -1.14 -1.16
C ARG A 179 -6.21 -0.13 -2.08
N TRP A 180 -5.21 -0.59 -2.81
CA TRP A 180 -4.42 0.19 -3.74
C TRP A 180 -4.50 -0.36 -5.16
N GLN A 181 -4.24 0.48 -6.14
CA GLN A 181 -3.91 0.10 -7.50
C GLN A 181 -2.71 0.92 -7.96
N VAL A 182 -1.76 0.28 -8.61
CA VAL A 182 -0.53 0.91 -9.09
C VAL A 182 -0.36 0.55 -10.56
N SER A 183 -0.24 1.56 -11.41
CA SER A 183 0.07 1.39 -12.83
C SER A 183 1.33 2.16 -13.20
N SER A 184 2.02 1.70 -14.25
CA SER A 184 3.20 2.38 -14.77
C SER A 184 2.83 3.72 -15.42
N LEU A 185 3.71 4.72 -15.30
CA LEU A 185 3.65 5.94 -16.08
C LEU A 185 4.94 6.08 -16.91
N PRO A 186 4.87 6.72 -18.10
CA PRO A 186 6.07 7.02 -18.88
C PRO A 186 7.10 7.81 -18.06
N THR A 187 8.36 7.41 -18.15
CA THR A 187 9.48 8.11 -17.50
C THR A 187 9.91 9.31 -18.33
N ASP A 188 10.42 10.37 -17.69
CA ASP A 188 11.01 11.48 -18.43
C ASP A 188 12.41 11.08 -18.94
N SER A 189 12.78 11.56 -20.11
CA SER A 189 14.16 11.56 -20.59
C SER A 189 14.98 12.51 -19.74
N ILE A 190 16.13 12.06 -19.26
CA ILE A 190 17.07 12.89 -18.49
C ILE A 190 18.09 13.46 -19.48
N ASP A 191 18.12 14.78 -19.66
CA ASP A 191 19.14 15.54 -20.40
C ASP A 191 19.50 14.98 -21.79
N ASP A 192 18.49 14.57 -22.60
CA ASP A 192 18.66 13.97 -23.94
C ASP A 192 19.57 12.72 -23.99
N LEU A 193 19.91 12.13 -22.84
CA LEU A 193 20.67 10.89 -22.77
C LEU A 193 19.78 9.70 -23.15
N PRO A 194 20.28 8.76 -23.98
CA PRO A 194 19.56 7.53 -24.25
C PRO A 194 19.47 6.71 -22.96
N GLY A 195 18.25 6.45 -22.50
CA GLY A 195 18.04 5.67 -21.28
C GLY A 195 16.58 5.61 -20.84
N ILE A 196 16.32 4.69 -19.92
CA ILE A 196 15.07 4.62 -19.17
C ILE A 196 15.24 5.53 -17.96
N GLY A 197 14.33 6.50 -17.78
CA GLY A 197 14.37 7.40 -16.64
C GLY A 197 14.00 6.72 -15.33
N PHE A 198 13.84 7.51 -14.27
CA PHE A 198 13.42 7.01 -12.97
C PHE A 198 12.01 6.39 -13.01
N PRO A 199 11.76 5.28 -12.30
CA PRO A 199 10.43 4.65 -12.26
C PRO A 199 9.34 5.66 -11.85
N LYS A 200 8.28 5.70 -12.64
CA LYS A 200 7.08 6.51 -12.38
C LYS A 200 5.84 5.63 -12.33
N TRP A 201 4.94 5.95 -11.41
CA TRP A 201 3.69 5.25 -11.21
C TRP A 201 2.53 6.21 -11.03
N LYS A 202 1.36 5.78 -11.48
CA LYS A 202 0.09 6.30 -10.97
C LYS A 202 -0.30 5.41 -9.79
N VAL A 203 -0.39 6.00 -8.61
CA VAL A 203 -0.75 5.30 -7.37
C VAL A 203 -2.15 5.75 -6.96
N GLU A 204 -3.07 4.80 -6.88
CA GLU A 204 -4.47 5.03 -6.55
C GLU A 204 -4.80 4.34 -5.22
N LEU A 205 -5.13 5.12 -4.20
CA LEU A 205 -5.71 4.61 -2.96
C LEU A 205 -7.21 4.49 -3.17
N LEU A 206 -7.69 3.28 -3.50
CA LEU A 206 -9.11 3.05 -3.81
C LEU A 206 -9.97 3.01 -2.55
N ARG A 207 -9.41 2.58 -1.42
CA ARG A 207 -10.11 2.44 -0.14
C ARG A 207 -9.11 2.55 0.99
N ILE A 208 -9.50 3.20 2.08
CA ILE A 208 -8.80 3.13 3.37
C ILE A 208 -9.78 3.29 4.52
N ARG A 209 -9.55 2.57 5.62
CA ARG A 209 -10.32 2.73 6.85
C ARG A 209 -9.94 4.04 7.54
N ASN A 210 -10.93 4.88 7.85
CA ASN A 210 -10.77 6.19 8.52
C ASN A 210 -9.82 7.17 7.82
N GLY A 211 -9.66 7.05 6.50
CA GLY A 211 -9.00 8.02 5.65
C GLY A 211 -9.86 8.27 4.41
N TYR A 212 -9.27 8.84 3.36
CA TYR A 212 -10.00 9.10 2.12
C TYR A 212 -9.22 8.64 0.88
N PRO A 213 -9.91 8.01 -0.09
CA PRO A 213 -9.35 7.66 -1.39
C PRO A 213 -8.76 8.88 -2.12
N ASN A 214 -7.67 8.67 -2.87
CA ASN A 214 -7.06 9.70 -3.72
C ASN A 214 -6.08 9.06 -4.73
N THR A 215 -5.54 9.87 -5.64
CA THR A 215 -4.63 9.45 -6.72
C THR A 215 -3.43 10.38 -6.81
N TRP A 216 -2.25 9.81 -7.03
CA TRP A 216 -1.01 10.57 -7.17
C TRP A 216 -0.15 10.03 -8.31
N ASN A 217 0.63 10.92 -8.91
CA ASN A 217 1.76 10.53 -9.73
C ASN A 217 2.99 10.49 -8.81
N VAL A 218 3.65 9.34 -8.79
CA VAL A 218 4.75 9.03 -7.89
C VAL A 218 5.96 8.67 -8.72
N GLN A 219 7.08 9.33 -8.48
CA GLN A 219 8.37 8.99 -9.05
C GLN A 219 9.31 8.50 -7.94
N TRP A 220 10.06 7.45 -8.22
CA TRP A 220 11.10 6.95 -7.33
C TRP A 220 12.47 7.36 -7.82
N ASN A 221 13.17 8.19 -7.05
CA ASN A 221 14.50 8.67 -7.40
C ASN A 221 15.41 8.58 -6.16
N ASN A 222 16.57 7.93 -6.31
CA ASN A 222 17.63 7.89 -5.31
C ASN A 222 17.19 7.52 -3.88
N GLY A 223 16.23 6.60 -3.74
CA GLY A 223 15.77 6.17 -2.42
C GLY A 223 14.57 6.96 -1.87
N GLU A 224 14.04 7.91 -2.63
CA GLU A 224 12.99 8.83 -2.18
C GLU A 224 11.77 8.84 -3.10
N PHE A 225 10.59 9.11 -2.51
CA PHE A 225 9.34 9.32 -3.23
C PHE A 225 9.15 10.79 -3.58
N ASN A 226 9.12 11.11 -4.87
CA ASN A 226 8.69 12.40 -5.40
C ASN A 226 7.22 12.31 -5.83
N ILE A 227 6.34 13.04 -5.14
CA ILE A 227 4.90 12.88 -5.27
C ILE A 227 4.28 14.18 -5.77
N SER A 228 3.55 14.10 -6.88
CA SER A 228 2.68 15.18 -7.37
C SER A 228 1.23 14.73 -7.30
N SER A 229 0.37 15.55 -6.69
CA SER A 229 -1.07 15.30 -6.67
C SER A 229 -1.68 15.69 -8.01
N ARG A 230 -2.60 14.86 -8.52
CA ARG A 230 -3.49 15.27 -9.59
C ARG A 230 -4.67 15.97 -8.91
N GLN A 231 -4.90 17.26 -9.17
CA GLN A 231 -6.22 17.83 -8.90
C GLN A 231 -7.20 17.11 -9.82
N THR A 232 -8.07 16.27 -9.27
CA THR A 232 -9.20 15.74 -10.02
C THR A 232 -10.16 16.91 -10.24
N GLU A 233 -10.31 17.38 -11.47
CA GLU A 233 -11.46 18.24 -11.80
C GLU A 233 -12.74 17.48 -11.42
N PRO A 234 -13.70 18.14 -10.75
CA PRO A 234 -14.96 17.49 -10.40
C PRO A 234 -15.65 17.03 -11.68
N ILE A 235 -16.06 15.77 -11.72
CA ILE A 235 -16.90 15.22 -12.79
C ILE A 235 -18.19 16.03 -12.79
N SER A 236 -18.35 16.93 -13.76
CA SER A 236 -19.62 17.59 -14.05
C SER A 236 -20.63 16.51 -14.42
N ILE A 237 -21.54 16.19 -13.49
CA ILE A 237 -22.72 15.40 -13.81
C ILE A 237 -23.63 16.34 -14.60
N GLU A 238 -23.57 16.28 -15.93
CA GLU A 238 -24.58 16.88 -16.79
C GLU A 238 -25.92 16.21 -16.47
N THR A 239 -26.75 16.94 -15.75
CA THR A 239 -28.13 16.55 -15.47
C THR A 239 -28.99 17.06 -16.62
N GLU A 240 -29.09 16.29 -17.71
CA GLU A 240 -30.15 16.51 -18.69
C GLU A 240 -31.33 15.57 -18.40
N ALA A 241 -32.27 16.11 -17.64
CA ALA A 241 -33.64 15.65 -17.64
C ALA A 241 -34.41 16.40 -18.74
N GLN A 242 -34.72 15.73 -19.85
CA GLN A 242 -35.89 16.06 -20.67
C GLN A 242 -36.55 14.77 -21.19
N ILE A 243 -37.42 14.20 -20.37
CA ILE A 243 -38.48 13.32 -20.87
C ILE A 243 -39.60 14.24 -21.35
N LYS A 244 -39.73 14.41 -22.68
CA LYS A 244 -40.95 14.94 -23.30
C LYS A 244 -41.93 13.78 -23.46
N PHE A 245 -43.03 13.81 -22.73
CA PHE A 245 -44.21 13.02 -23.07
C PHE A 245 -44.90 13.69 -24.27
N GLY A 246 -45.05 12.94 -25.35
CA GLY A 246 -46.00 13.21 -26.44
C GLY A 246 -47.11 12.17 -26.40
#